data_AF-A0A8C3B6C7-F1
#
_entry.id   AF-A0A8C3B6C7-F1
#
_cell.length_a   1.000
_cell.length_b   1.000
_cell.length_c   1.000
_cell.angle_alpha   90.00
_cell.angle_beta   90.00
_cell.angle_gamma   90.00
#
_symmetry.space_group_name_H-M   'P 1'
#
loop_
_entity.id
_entity.type
_entity.pdbx_description
1 polymer ?
#
loop_
_entity_poly.entity_id
_entity_poly.type
_entity_poly.pdbx_seq_one_letter_code
_entity_poly.pdbx_strand_id
1 'polypeptide(L)'
;MEGPLQTSLHVCHENGQWMSELPEKLWDIPLYNLALPGSHDTMTYCLDKNSAVSGNESKLVELLNKFMPCIVRPIIMKWSITQVLTVTEQLEAGVRYLDFRIAHKANDPSMNLYFVHMVYTTVVVQDILWEVLKWLEAHPQEVVILACRNFDGLNKKLHCHLIACIKEIFQCKLCPRNKENVSELCPSRGRTGSGDRRCQVFPSSRIVSRGPVTSTADLAISAGDAFAG
;
A
#
# COMPACT_ATOMS: atom_id res chain seq x y z
N MET A 1 -44.57 -14.74 8.68
CA MET A 1 -43.73 -13.93 9.58
C MET A 1 -42.29 -14.26 9.24
N GLU A 2 -41.72 -13.52 8.29
CA GLU A 2 -40.32 -13.63 7.91
C GLU A 2 -39.51 -12.71 8.84
N GLY A 3 -38.44 -13.26 9.43
CA GLY A 3 -37.66 -12.58 10.47
C GLY A 3 -36.62 -11.61 9.89
N PRO A 4 -36.08 -10.68 10.69
CA PRO A 4 -35.21 -9.59 10.24
C PRO A 4 -33.76 -10.02 9.90
N LEU A 5 -33.48 -11.32 9.86
CA LEU A 5 -32.11 -11.83 9.72
C LEU A 5 -31.64 -11.99 8.27
N GLN A 6 -32.51 -11.74 7.29
CA GLN A 6 -32.16 -11.89 5.87
C GLN A 6 -31.61 -10.61 5.24
N THR A 7 -31.64 -9.48 5.96
CA THR A 7 -31.22 -8.18 5.45
C THR A 7 -29.72 -7.90 5.65
N SER A 8 -29.01 -8.63 6.53
CA SER A 8 -27.57 -8.39 6.80
C SER A 8 -26.61 -9.26 5.96
N LEU A 9 -27.12 -10.27 5.26
CA LEU A 9 -26.31 -11.17 4.43
C LEU A 9 -26.33 -10.80 2.93
N HIS A 10 -27.08 -9.76 2.57
CA HIS A 10 -27.20 -9.24 1.20
C HIS A 10 -26.46 -7.89 1.03
N VAL A 11 -25.37 -7.68 1.78
CA VAL A 11 -24.43 -6.54 1.63
C VAL A 11 -23.07 -7.02 1.12
N CYS A 12 -22.94 -8.29 0.74
CA CYS A 12 -21.76 -8.83 0.05
C CYS A 12 -21.87 -8.62 -1.47
N HIS A 13 -22.43 -7.49 -1.92
CA HIS A 13 -22.07 -6.99 -3.24
C HIS A 13 -20.61 -6.58 -3.17
N GLU A 14 -19.81 -7.01 -4.14
CA GLU A 14 -18.41 -6.63 -4.31
C GLU A 14 -18.32 -5.09 -4.27
N ASN A 15 -17.85 -4.53 -3.14
CA ASN A 15 -17.66 -3.09 -2.94
C ASN A 15 -16.42 -2.59 -3.70
N GLY A 16 -16.01 -3.28 -4.76
CA GLY A 16 -14.86 -2.93 -5.60
C GLY A 16 -15.03 -1.59 -6.31
N GLN A 17 -16.26 -1.07 -6.43
CA GLN A 17 -16.57 0.12 -7.22
C GLN A 17 -17.23 1.25 -6.43
N TRP A 18 -17.11 1.25 -5.09
CA TRP A 18 -17.87 2.20 -4.27
C TRP A 18 -17.50 3.68 -4.52
N MET A 19 -16.27 4.01 -4.94
CA MET A 19 -15.90 5.39 -5.23
C MET A 19 -16.54 5.87 -6.54
N SER A 20 -16.69 4.98 -7.52
CA SER A 20 -17.37 5.23 -8.79
C SER A 20 -18.86 5.55 -8.58
N GLU A 21 -19.47 4.90 -7.59
CA GLU A 21 -20.90 4.99 -7.25
C GLU A 21 -21.24 6.14 -6.29
N LEU A 22 -20.25 6.91 -5.83
CA LEU A 22 -20.49 8.09 -5.00
C LEU A 22 -21.43 9.08 -5.72
N PRO A 23 -22.31 9.79 -4.99
CA PRO A 23 -23.05 10.91 -5.57
C PRO A 23 -22.10 11.92 -6.22
N GLU A 24 -22.45 12.46 -7.40
CA GLU A 24 -21.57 13.36 -8.18
C GLU A 24 -21.02 14.54 -7.36
N LYS A 25 -21.80 15.07 -6.41
CA LYS A 25 -21.38 16.15 -5.49
C LYS A 25 -20.17 15.80 -4.62
N LEU A 26 -19.83 14.51 -4.48
CA LEU A 26 -18.69 14.01 -3.72
C LEU A 26 -17.49 13.63 -4.59
N TRP A 27 -17.59 13.76 -5.92
CA TRP A 27 -16.47 13.42 -6.80
C TRP A 27 -15.35 14.47 -6.75
N ASP A 28 -15.70 15.73 -6.53
CA ASP A 28 -14.76 16.84 -6.47
C ASP A 28 -14.37 17.21 -5.02
N ILE A 29 -14.76 16.42 -4.01
CA ILE A 29 -14.27 16.69 -2.65
C ILE A 29 -12.88 16.11 -2.46
N PRO A 30 -11.97 16.81 -1.76
CA PRO A 30 -10.64 16.29 -1.51
C PRO A 30 -10.69 14.94 -0.77
N LEU A 31 -9.80 14.00 -1.14
CA LEU A 31 -9.76 12.65 -0.53
C LEU A 31 -9.64 12.67 1.00
N TYR A 32 -8.99 13.68 1.58
CA TYR A 32 -8.86 13.82 3.03
C TYR A 32 -10.19 14.19 3.74
N ASN A 33 -11.22 14.57 2.99
CA ASN A 33 -12.58 14.78 3.48
C ASN A 33 -13.48 13.54 3.29
N LEU A 34 -12.95 12.45 2.70
CA LEU A 34 -13.64 11.17 2.57
C LEU A 34 -13.20 10.20 3.66
N ALA A 35 -14.14 9.42 4.19
CA ALA A 35 -13.81 8.27 5.01
C ALA A 35 -13.38 7.11 4.10
N LEU A 36 -12.09 6.78 4.10
CA LEU A 36 -11.53 5.72 3.28
C LEU A 36 -11.26 4.48 4.14
N PRO A 37 -11.86 3.31 3.84
CA PRO A 37 -11.49 2.07 4.49
C PRO A 37 -10.03 1.72 4.21
N GLY A 38 -9.30 1.29 5.24
CA GLY A 38 -7.89 0.93 5.16
C GLY A 38 -7.59 -0.37 5.88
N SER A 39 -6.59 -1.11 5.40
CA SER A 39 -6.08 -2.29 6.10
C SER A 39 -4.69 -2.02 6.68
N HIS A 40 -4.54 -2.39 7.95
CA HIS A 40 -3.26 -2.31 8.66
C HIS A 40 -2.47 -3.60 8.45
N ASP A 41 -1.18 -3.47 8.17
CA ASP A 41 -0.29 -4.58 7.80
C ASP A 41 -0.91 -5.48 6.73
N THR A 42 -1.30 -4.85 5.61
CA THR A 42 -2.14 -5.40 4.53
C THR A 42 -1.72 -6.80 4.06
N MET A 43 -0.42 -7.07 4.02
CA MET A 43 0.15 -8.27 3.41
C MET A 43 0.33 -9.45 4.37
N THR A 44 -0.17 -9.36 5.60
CA THR A 44 0.03 -10.41 6.62
C THR A 44 -0.75 -11.70 6.37
N TYR A 45 -1.65 -11.73 5.38
CA TYR A 45 -2.34 -12.96 4.95
C TYR A 45 -1.39 -14.00 4.31
N CYS A 46 -0.22 -13.58 3.81
CA CYS A 46 0.74 -14.43 3.09
C CYS A 46 2.11 -14.54 3.77
N LEU A 47 2.14 -14.48 5.11
CA LEU A 47 3.37 -14.65 5.88
C LEU A 47 3.97 -16.05 5.71
N ASP A 48 5.27 -16.10 5.46
CA ASP A 48 6.03 -17.33 5.35
C ASP A 48 6.35 -17.88 6.75
N LYS A 49 5.61 -18.94 7.13
CA LYS A 49 5.78 -19.68 8.38
C LYS A 49 7.16 -20.34 8.55
N ASN A 50 7.97 -20.41 7.49
CA ASN A 50 9.33 -20.97 7.52
C ASN A 50 10.41 -19.89 7.41
N SER A 51 10.05 -18.63 7.12
CA SER A 51 11.03 -17.55 7.02
C SER A 51 11.72 -17.26 8.36
N ALA A 52 12.87 -16.58 8.31
CA ALA A 52 13.51 -16.07 9.51
C ALA A 52 12.61 -15.01 10.20
N VAL A 53 12.76 -14.87 11.52
CA VAL A 53 12.23 -13.71 12.22
C VAL A 53 12.98 -12.47 11.73
N SER A 54 12.27 -11.36 11.55
CA SER A 54 12.84 -10.08 11.16
C SER A 54 13.88 -9.62 12.18
N GLY A 55 15.02 -9.12 11.70
CA GLY A 55 16.11 -8.63 12.57
C GLY A 55 15.76 -7.37 13.37
N ASN A 56 14.57 -6.79 13.13
CA ASN A 56 14.02 -5.68 13.90
C ASN A 56 13.24 -6.12 15.14
N GLU A 57 12.99 -7.43 15.29
CA GLU A 57 12.34 -7.96 16.49
C GLU A 57 13.33 -8.05 17.66
N SER A 58 12.78 -8.18 18.87
CA SER A 58 13.65 -8.25 20.06
C SER A 58 14.58 -9.48 19.98
N LYS A 59 15.85 -9.29 20.37
CA LYS A 59 16.83 -10.39 20.49
C LYS A 59 16.33 -11.53 21.37
N LEU A 60 15.45 -11.24 22.33
CA LEU A 60 14.80 -12.25 23.16
C LEU A 60 13.86 -13.14 22.33
N VAL A 61 13.02 -12.56 21.48
CA VAL A 61 12.14 -13.33 20.58
C VAL A 61 12.96 -14.16 19.61
N GLU A 62 14.04 -13.60 19.04
CA GLU A 62 14.96 -14.36 18.17
C GLU A 62 15.60 -15.55 18.92
N LEU A 63 16.09 -15.30 20.13
CA LEU A 63 16.71 -16.32 20.99
C LEU A 63 15.72 -17.42 21.35
N LEU A 64 14.53 -17.04 21.82
CA LEU A 64 13.48 -17.98 22.19
C LEU A 64 13.01 -18.79 20.99
N ASN A 65 12.86 -18.17 19.82
CA ASN A 65 12.50 -18.89 18.58
C ASN A 65 13.61 -19.87 18.15
N LYS A 66 14.88 -19.55 18.41
CA LYS A 66 16.01 -20.47 18.13
C LYS A 66 16.01 -21.71 19.04
N PHE A 67 15.68 -21.54 20.33
CA PHE A 67 15.72 -22.65 21.30
C PHE A 67 14.40 -23.43 21.44
N MET A 68 13.26 -22.78 21.20
CA MET A 68 11.92 -23.37 21.35
C MET A 68 11.01 -23.06 20.14
N PRO A 69 11.42 -23.41 18.90
CA PRO A 69 10.69 -23.03 17.69
C PRO A 69 9.25 -23.57 17.67
N CYS A 70 9.01 -24.79 18.14
CA CYS A 70 7.67 -25.39 18.14
C CYS A 70 6.66 -24.67 19.05
N ILE A 71 7.13 -23.90 20.05
CA ILE A 71 6.28 -23.15 20.99
C ILE A 71 6.17 -21.70 20.54
N VAL A 72 7.31 -21.07 20.24
CA VAL A 72 7.39 -19.64 19.98
C VAL A 72 6.88 -19.31 18.58
N ARG A 73 7.13 -20.16 17.59
CA ARG A 73 6.73 -19.87 16.20
C ARG A 73 5.21 -19.77 16.03
N PRO A 74 4.37 -20.67 16.56
CA PRO A 74 2.92 -20.50 16.52
C PRO A 74 2.44 -19.20 17.16
N ILE A 75 3.09 -18.75 18.25
CA ILE A 75 2.75 -17.49 18.93
C ILE A 75 3.10 -16.30 18.04
N ILE A 76 4.31 -16.27 17.46
CA ILE A 76 4.73 -15.24 16.50
C ILE A 76 3.71 -15.15 15.37
N MET A 77 3.37 -16.29 14.73
CA MET A 77 2.42 -16.29 13.62
C MET A 77 1.05 -15.74 14.05
N LYS A 78 0.57 -16.09 15.24
CA LYS A 78 -0.70 -15.58 15.78
C LYS A 78 -0.67 -14.07 16.04
N TRP A 79 0.48 -13.51 16.40
CA TRP A 79 0.63 -12.08 16.67
C TRP A 79 0.96 -11.26 15.43
N SER A 80 1.48 -11.91 14.39
CA SER A 80 1.84 -11.25 13.12
C SER A 80 0.67 -11.08 12.15
N ILE A 81 -0.36 -11.92 12.22
CA ILE A 81 -1.46 -11.92 11.23
C ILE A 81 -2.52 -10.90 11.63
N THR A 82 -2.74 -9.90 10.77
CA THR A 82 -3.81 -8.89 10.90
C THR A 82 -4.87 -9.03 9.81
N GLN A 83 -4.52 -9.63 8.67
CA GLN A 83 -5.40 -9.82 7.51
C GLN A 83 -5.51 -11.30 7.13
N VAL A 84 -6.71 -11.70 6.71
CA VAL A 84 -6.98 -13.05 6.15
C VAL A 84 -7.31 -13.02 4.66
N LEU A 85 -7.72 -11.86 4.15
CA LEU A 85 -8.04 -11.64 2.74
C LEU A 85 -6.78 -11.25 1.96
N THR A 86 -6.69 -11.71 0.72
CA THR A 86 -5.65 -11.27 -0.24
C THR A 86 -5.76 -9.77 -0.55
N VAL A 87 -4.73 -9.18 -1.15
CA VAL A 87 -4.76 -7.75 -1.50
C VAL A 87 -5.91 -7.44 -2.46
N THR A 88 -6.16 -8.28 -3.46
CA THR A 88 -7.30 -8.11 -4.38
C THR A 88 -8.64 -8.25 -3.64
N GLU A 89 -8.82 -9.27 -2.80
CA GLU A 89 -10.05 -9.44 -2.01
C GLU A 89 -10.30 -8.27 -1.05
N GLN A 90 -9.25 -7.67 -0.48
CA GLN A 90 -9.37 -6.46 0.33
C GLN A 90 -9.86 -5.27 -0.51
N LEU A 91 -9.34 -5.10 -1.74
CA LEU A 91 -9.78 -4.05 -2.66
C LEU A 91 -11.24 -4.27 -3.10
N GLU A 92 -11.64 -5.51 -3.40
CA GLU A 92 -13.03 -5.88 -3.69
C GLU A 92 -13.96 -5.67 -2.50
N ALA A 93 -13.46 -5.83 -1.27
CA ALA A 93 -14.21 -5.52 -0.05
C ALA A 93 -14.34 -4.01 0.22
N GLY A 94 -13.70 -3.15 -0.59
CA GLY A 94 -13.79 -1.69 -0.51
C GLY A 94 -12.59 -0.98 0.15
N VAL A 95 -11.53 -1.71 0.50
CA VAL A 95 -10.30 -1.11 1.03
C VAL A 95 -9.65 -0.20 -0.02
N ARG A 96 -9.27 1.02 0.36
CA ARG A 96 -8.59 2.01 -0.51
C ARG A 96 -7.29 2.53 0.07
N TYR A 97 -6.93 2.10 1.29
CA TYR A 97 -5.65 2.41 1.91
C TYR A 97 -4.94 1.11 2.30
N LEU A 98 -3.77 0.87 1.70
CA LEU A 98 -2.97 -0.34 1.91
C LEU A 98 -1.68 0.02 2.65
N ASP A 99 -1.47 -0.59 3.83
CA ASP A 99 -0.27 -0.42 4.64
C ASP A 99 0.78 -1.48 4.30
N PHE A 100 1.80 -1.05 3.56
CA PHE A 100 2.88 -1.88 3.03
C PHE A 100 4.16 -1.71 3.85
N ARG A 101 4.45 -2.63 4.76
CA ARG A 101 5.73 -2.69 5.47
C ARG A 101 6.75 -3.46 4.66
N ILE A 102 7.73 -2.75 4.11
CA ILE A 102 8.66 -3.32 3.12
C ILE A 102 10.00 -3.65 3.77
N ALA A 103 10.55 -4.79 3.41
CA ALA A 103 11.85 -5.26 3.88
C ALA A 103 12.67 -5.95 2.78
N HIS A 104 13.98 -5.99 3.00
CA HIS A 104 14.90 -6.86 2.28
C HIS A 104 15.46 -7.91 3.25
N LYS A 105 15.46 -9.18 2.83
CA LYS A 105 15.95 -10.28 3.67
C LYS A 105 17.48 -10.22 3.70
N ALA A 106 18.09 -10.20 4.90
CA ALA A 106 19.53 -10.00 5.07
C ALA A 106 20.46 -10.91 4.24
N ASN A 107 20.03 -12.14 3.94
CA ASN A 107 20.80 -13.14 3.19
C ASN A 107 20.30 -13.35 1.75
N ASP A 108 19.43 -12.48 1.24
CA ASP A 108 18.94 -12.56 -0.13
C ASP A 108 19.90 -11.78 -1.05
N PRO A 109 20.63 -12.45 -1.96
CA PRO A 109 21.57 -11.77 -2.85
C PRO A 109 20.87 -10.99 -3.97
N SER A 110 19.56 -11.16 -4.15
CA SER A 110 18.77 -10.48 -5.17
C SER A 110 18.35 -9.08 -4.72
N MET A 111 17.71 -8.35 -5.64
CA MET A 111 17.07 -7.06 -5.36
C MET A 111 15.62 -7.22 -4.85
N ASN A 112 15.18 -8.45 -4.58
CA ASN A 112 13.80 -8.73 -4.19
C ASN A 112 13.45 -8.07 -2.86
N LEU A 113 12.34 -7.36 -2.86
CA LEU A 113 11.74 -6.79 -1.67
C LEU A 113 10.54 -7.63 -1.27
N TYR A 114 10.32 -7.76 0.03
CA TYR A 114 9.24 -8.52 0.63
C TYR A 114 8.44 -7.62 1.56
N PHE A 115 7.29 -8.10 2.02
CA PHE A 115 6.60 -7.47 3.14
C PHE A 115 6.99 -8.15 4.46
N VAL A 116 6.89 -7.41 5.56
CA VAL A 116 7.31 -7.90 6.89
C VAL A 116 6.34 -7.49 8.00
N HIS A 117 6.02 -8.45 8.87
CA HIS A 117 5.52 -8.19 10.21
C HIS A 117 5.96 -9.32 11.14
N MET A 118 7.02 -9.10 11.92
CA MET A 118 7.83 -10.10 12.65
C MET A 118 8.45 -11.20 11.78
N VAL A 119 7.77 -11.69 10.76
CA VAL A 119 8.25 -12.64 9.75
C VAL A 119 7.96 -12.09 8.36
N TYR A 120 8.62 -12.63 7.34
CA TYR A 120 8.52 -12.13 5.96
C TYR A 120 7.38 -12.81 5.20
N THR A 121 6.89 -12.17 4.15
CA THR A 121 5.96 -12.79 3.20
C THR A 121 6.64 -13.78 2.26
N THR A 122 5.85 -14.68 1.70
CA THR A 122 6.25 -15.57 0.59
C THR A 122 6.33 -14.82 -0.74
N VAL A 123 5.49 -13.81 -0.94
CA VAL A 123 5.42 -12.98 -2.15
C VAL A 123 6.38 -11.80 -2.09
N VAL A 124 6.81 -11.32 -3.26
CA VAL A 124 7.64 -10.12 -3.41
C VAL A 124 6.77 -8.88 -3.66
N VAL A 125 7.30 -7.71 -3.31
CA VAL A 125 6.61 -6.41 -3.46
C VAL A 125 6.21 -6.16 -4.91
N GLN A 126 7.09 -6.46 -5.86
CA GLN A 126 6.84 -6.18 -7.28
C GLN A 126 5.58 -6.89 -7.80
N ASP A 127 5.37 -8.15 -7.45
CA ASP A 127 4.21 -8.94 -7.88
C ASP A 127 2.90 -8.33 -7.36
N ILE A 128 2.91 -7.86 -6.10
CA ILE A 128 1.75 -7.22 -5.48
C ILE A 128 1.46 -5.85 -6.08
N LEU A 129 2.49 -5.08 -6.47
CA LEU A 129 2.26 -3.82 -7.19
C LEU A 129 1.60 -4.08 -8.55
N TRP A 130 1.98 -5.15 -9.26
CA TRP A 130 1.31 -5.58 -10.49
C TRP A 130 -0.12 -6.04 -10.25
N GLU A 131 -0.39 -6.76 -9.16
CA GLU A 131 -1.75 -7.17 -8.79
C GLU A 131 -2.65 -5.96 -8.52
N VAL A 132 -2.15 -4.97 -7.77
CA VAL A 132 -2.87 -3.71 -7.53
C VAL A 132 -3.09 -2.94 -8.82
N LEU A 133 -2.10 -2.89 -9.73
CA LEU A 133 -2.27 -2.25 -11.03
C LEU A 133 -3.37 -2.93 -11.84
N LYS A 134 -3.35 -4.26 -11.93
CA LYS A 134 -4.35 -5.04 -12.66
C LYS A 134 -5.75 -4.77 -12.11
N TRP A 135 -5.89 -4.68 -10.78
CA TRP A 135 -7.16 -4.33 -10.17
C TRP A 135 -7.61 -2.91 -10.55
N LEU A 136 -6.72 -1.93 -10.51
CA LEU A 136 -7.02 -0.55 -10.95
C LEU A 136 -7.38 -0.49 -12.44
N GLU A 137 -6.80 -1.31 -13.31
CA GLU A 137 -7.18 -1.39 -14.73
C GLU A 137 -8.62 -1.87 -14.92
N ALA A 138 -9.09 -2.78 -14.08
CA ALA A 138 -10.50 -3.22 -14.06
C ALA A 138 -11.44 -2.19 -13.39
N HIS A 139 -10.88 -1.26 -12.59
CA HIS A 139 -11.61 -0.30 -11.76
C HIS A 139 -11.20 1.15 -12.07
N PRO A 140 -11.56 1.69 -13.25
CA PRO A 140 -11.00 2.94 -13.77
C PRO A 140 -11.23 4.18 -12.89
N GLN A 141 -12.30 4.19 -12.10
CA GLN A 141 -12.73 5.34 -11.29
C GLN A 141 -12.31 5.23 -9.81
N GLU A 142 -11.59 4.17 -9.44
CA GLU A 142 -11.14 3.93 -8.08
C GLU A 142 -9.74 4.50 -7.83
N VAL A 143 -9.47 4.81 -6.56
CA VAL A 143 -8.20 5.39 -6.11
C VAL A 143 -7.62 4.57 -4.98
N VAL A 144 -6.35 4.19 -5.07
CA VAL A 144 -5.68 3.40 -4.02
C VAL A 144 -4.51 4.19 -3.43
N ILE A 145 -4.48 4.28 -2.10
CA ILE A 145 -3.38 4.88 -1.35
C ILE A 145 -2.42 3.77 -0.92
N LEU A 146 -1.18 3.84 -1.40
CA LEU A 146 -0.12 2.92 -1.04
C LEU A 146 0.76 3.54 0.04
N ALA A 147 0.58 3.07 1.27
CA ALA A 147 1.36 3.49 2.40
C ALA A 147 2.58 2.59 2.60
N CYS A 148 3.69 2.85 1.87
CA CYS A 148 4.93 2.11 2.11
C CYS A 148 5.69 2.64 3.34
N ARG A 149 6.06 1.74 4.25
CA ARG A 149 6.65 2.05 5.56
C ARG A 149 7.72 1.03 5.95
N ASN A 150 8.30 1.25 7.14
CA ASN A 150 9.35 0.46 7.80
C ASN A 150 10.70 0.47 7.08
N PHE A 151 10.75 0.04 5.82
CA PHE A 151 11.97 -0.05 5.01
C PHE A 151 13.11 -0.79 5.74
N ASP A 152 12.83 -2.02 6.16
CA ASP A 152 13.72 -2.83 6.98
C ASP A 152 14.80 -3.49 6.12
N GLY A 153 16.08 -3.22 6.37
CA GLY A 153 17.19 -3.79 5.59
C GLY A 153 17.37 -3.18 4.19
N LEU A 154 16.66 -2.10 3.85
CA LEU A 154 16.82 -1.44 2.55
C LEU A 154 18.02 -0.49 2.56
N ASN A 155 19.01 -0.79 1.70
CA ASN A 155 20.06 0.17 1.36
C ASN A 155 19.61 1.15 0.27
N LYS A 156 20.43 2.16 -0.05
CA LYS A 156 20.11 3.17 -1.08
C LYS A 156 19.75 2.56 -2.44
N LYS A 157 20.46 1.51 -2.87
CA LYS A 157 20.22 0.84 -4.16
C LYS A 157 18.85 0.16 -4.18
N LEU A 158 18.50 -0.56 -3.11
CA LEU A 158 17.21 -1.23 -2.93
C LEU A 158 16.06 -0.23 -2.86
N HIS A 159 16.26 0.89 -2.15
CA HIS A 159 15.26 1.95 -2.09
C HIS A 159 15.04 2.62 -3.45
N CYS A 160 16.12 2.88 -4.22
CA CYS A 160 16.01 3.35 -5.60
C CYS A 160 15.29 2.34 -6.50
N HIS A 161 15.55 1.04 -6.32
CA HIS A 161 14.87 -0.03 -7.04
C HIS A 161 13.37 -0.04 -6.73
N LEU A 162 12.96 0.08 -5.46
CA LEU A 162 11.54 0.19 -5.08
C LEU A 162 10.85 1.36 -5.80
N ILE A 163 11.47 2.54 -5.79
CA ILE A 163 10.93 3.73 -6.45
C ILE A 163 10.81 3.51 -7.96
N ALA A 164 11.83 2.90 -8.58
CA ALA A 164 11.82 2.58 -10.00
C ALA A 164 10.66 1.64 -10.33
N CYS A 165 10.50 0.54 -9.57
CA CYS A 165 9.37 -0.39 -9.75
C CYS A 165 8.02 0.32 -9.65
N ILE A 166 7.80 1.14 -8.62
CA ILE A 166 6.53 1.88 -8.46
C ILE A 166 6.27 2.79 -9.67
N LYS A 167 7.29 3.52 -10.15
CA LYS A 167 7.17 4.40 -11.32
C LYS A 167 6.91 3.64 -12.61
N GLU A 168 7.63 2.55 -12.84
CA GLU A 168 7.55 1.73 -14.05
C GLU A 168 6.23 0.98 -14.15
N ILE A 169 5.69 0.50 -13.02
CA ILE A 169 4.44 -0.24 -12.96
C ILE A 169 3.25 0.70 -13.12
N PHE A 170 3.14 1.74 -12.29
CA PHE A 170 1.94 2.56 -12.29
C PHE A 170 1.95 3.70 -13.33
N GLN A 171 3.12 4.14 -13.78
CA GLN A 171 3.27 5.13 -14.86
C GLN A 171 2.31 6.33 -14.71
N CYS A 172 1.40 6.50 -15.69
CA CYS A 172 0.43 7.58 -15.75
C CYS A 172 -0.74 7.46 -14.75
N LYS A 173 -0.83 6.36 -13.99
CA LYS A 173 -1.75 6.16 -12.87
C LYS A 173 -1.15 6.61 -11.53
N LEU A 174 0.11 7.07 -11.47
CA LEU A 174 0.60 7.73 -10.26
C LEU A 174 0.01 9.13 -10.15
N CYS A 175 -0.50 9.48 -8.97
CA CYS A 175 -0.89 10.85 -8.70
C CYS A 175 0.35 11.76 -8.74
N PRO A 176 0.36 12.83 -9.56
CA PRO A 176 1.43 13.82 -9.55
C PRO A 176 1.52 14.52 -8.18
N ARG A 177 2.73 14.92 -7.80
CA ARG A 177 2.94 15.74 -6.60
C ARG A 177 2.86 17.23 -7.00
N ASN A 178 1.68 17.83 -6.92
CA ASN A 178 1.56 19.28 -7.09
C ASN A 178 2.14 19.99 -5.86
N LYS A 179 3.13 20.86 -6.07
CA LYS A 179 3.75 21.68 -5.01
C LYS A 179 3.01 22.97 -4.73
N GLU A 180 2.09 23.37 -5.60
CA GLU A 180 1.31 24.60 -5.47
C GLU A 180 -0.12 24.26 -5.87
N ASN A 181 -1.10 24.66 -5.06
CA ASN A 181 -2.54 24.52 -5.28
C ASN A 181 -3.13 23.10 -5.11
N VAL A 182 -3.41 22.75 -3.85
CA VAL A 182 -4.31 21.64 -3.45
C VAL A 182 -5.72 21.77 -4.08
N SER A 183 -6.05 22.92 -4.68
CA SER A 183 -7.29 23.16 -5.43
C SER A 183 -7.33 22.55 -6.84
N GLU A 184 -6.22 22.04 -7.39
CA GLU A 184 -6.16 21.45 -8.74
C GLU A 184 -6.07 19.92 -8.76
N LEU A 185 -6.17 19.25 -7.61
CA LEU A 185 -6.42 17.81 -7.56
C LEU A 185 -7.88 17.45 -7.87
N CYS A 186 -8.74 18.46 -8.02
CA CYS A 186 -10.05 18.28 -8.66
C CYS A 186 -9.85 18.40 -10.18
N PRO A 187 -10.51 17.57 -11.01
CA PRO A 187 -10.64 17.86 -12.42
C PRO A 187 -11.42 19.18 -12.52
N SER A 188 -10.71 20.31 -12.65
CA SER A 188 -11.37 21.56 -12.96
C SER A 188 -12.05 21.35 -14.31
N ARG A 189 -13.35 21.70 -14.33
CA ARG A 189 -14.37 21.40 -15.32
C ARG A 189 -14.11 22.07 -16.68
N GLY A 190 -12.91 21.95 -17.23
CA GLY A 190 -12.45 22.67 -18.41
C GLY A 190 -11.43 21.86 -19.21
N ARG A 191 -11.94 21.19 -20.25
CA ARG A 191 -11.22 20.55 -21.38
C ARG A 191 -10.79 19.09 -21.22
N THR A 192 -11.71 18.22 -20.81
CA THR A 192 -11.95 16.94 -21.51
C THR A 192 -13.38 16.51 -21.18
N GLY A 193 -14.06 15.83 -22.11
CA GLY A 193 -15.44 15.41 -21.94
C GLY A 193 -15.65 14.57 -20.68
N SER A 194 -16.87 14.63 -20.15
CA SER A 194 -17.41 13.73 -19.12
C SER A 194 -16.85 12.30 -19.24
N GLY A 195 -15.85 11.95 -18.41
CA GLY A 195 -15.28 10.60 -18.41
C GLY A 195 -13.86 10.41 -17.86
N ASP A 196 -13.03 11.46 -17.75
CA ASP A 196 -11.59 11.29 -17.43
C ASP A 196 -11.29 11.26 -15.92
N ARG A 197 -11.94 10.36 -15.17
CA ARG A 197 -11.42 9.95 -13.85
C ARG A 197 -10.41 8.84 -14.08
N ARG A 198 -9.13 9.19 -14.05
CA ARG A 198 -8.03 8.23 -14.16
C ARG A 198 -7.75 7.61 -12.80
N CYS A 199 -7.57 6.28 -12.72
CA CYS A 199 -7.08 5.59 -11.53
C CYS A 199 -5.85 6.31 -10.98
N GLN A 200 -5.81 6.52 -9.68
CA GLN A 200 -4.67 7.16 -9.04
C GLN A 200 -4.11 6.33 -7.90
N VAL A 201 -2.78 6.22 -7.90
CA VAL A 201 -1.97 5.69 -6.81
C VAL A 201 -1.29 6.83 -6.09
N PHE A 202 -1.55 6.94 -4.79
CA PHE A 202 -0.91 7.92 -3.92
C PHE A 202 0.20 7.26 -3.09
N PRO A 203 1.48 7.44 -3.44
CA PRO A 203 2.59 6.94 -2.63
C PRO A 203 2.75 7.76 -1.34
N SER A 204 3.03 7.09 -0.22
CA SER A 204 3.37 7.77 1.04
C SER A 204 4.58 8.70 0.91
N SER A 205 4.54 9.85 1.59
CA SER A 205 5.64 10.82 1.65
C SER A 205 6.98 10.23 2.09
N ARG A 206 6.97 9.17 2.91
CA ARG A 206 8.18 8.49 3.42
C ARG A 206 8.94 7.66 2.38
N ILE A 207 8.30 7.30 1.26
CA ILE A 207 8.99 6.69 0.09
C ILE A 207 9.93 7.71 -0.55
N VAL A 208 9.69 9.00 -0.34
CA VAL A 208 10.39 10.10 -1.01
C VAL A 208 11.34 10.83 -0.07
N SER A 209 11.12 10.78 1.25
CA SER A 209 11.97 11.41 2.25
C SER A 209 12.44 10.42 3.32
N ARG A 210 13.72 10.03 3.26
CA ARG A 210 14.59 9.87 4.44
C ARG A 210 16.05 9.53 4.09
N GLY A 211 16.89 10.56 4.10
CA GLY A 211 18.06 10.59 4.98
C GLY A 211 17.65 10.96 6.42
N PRO A 212 18.55 11.00 7.41
CA PRO A 212 18.20 11.01 8.83
C PRO A 212 17.42 12.27 9.25
N VAL A 213 16.42 12.08 10.12
CA VAL A 213 15.41 13.09 10.48
C VAL A 213 15.81 13.85 11.72
N THR A 214 16.00 15.15 11.58
CA THR A 214 15.92 16.11 12.69
C THR A 214 15.03 17.27 12.26
N SER A 215 13.96 17.51 13.00
CA SER A 215 13.01 18.62 12.89
C SER A 215 11.70 18.35 12.13
N THR A 216 10.62 18.79 12.77
CA THR A 216 9.24 18.84 12.31
C THR A 216 9.08 19.91 11.24
N ALA A 217 9.31 19.57 9.97
CA ALA A 217 8.75 20.20 8.78
C ALA A 217 9.46 19.62 7.55
N ASP A 218 8.91 18.60 6.89
CA ASP A 218 9.56 18.02 5.70
C ASP A 218 8.62 17.92 4.50
N LEU A 219 8.50 19.07 3.84
CA LEU A 219 8.06 19.27 2.46
C LEU A 219 9.31 19.44 1.56
N ALA A 220 9.75 18.37 0.90
CA ALA A 220 10.62 18.40 -0.28
C ALA A 220 10.37 17.11 -1.09
N ILE A 221 10.33 17.09 -2.43
CA ILE A 221 11.40 17.38 -3.39
C ILE A 221 10.80 17.95 -4.69
N SER A 222 11.50 18.94 -5.27
CA SER A 222 11.51 19.26 -6.70
C SER A 222 12.88 18.82 -7.19
N ALA A 223 12.92 18.23 -8.37
CA ALA A 223 14.04 18.38 -9.28
C ALA A 223 13.44 18.32 -10.68
N GLY A 224 13.03 19.48 -11.17
CA GLY A 224 13.24 19.76 -12.58
C GLY A 224 14.73 20.01 -12.78
N ASP A 225 15.28 19.50 -13.88
CA ASP A 225 16.23 20.28 -14.66
C ASP A 225 15.91 20.02 -16.13
N ALA A 226 15.23 21.01 -16.70
CA ALA A 226 15.41 21.40 -18.08
C ALA A 226 16.49 22.49 -18.08
N PHE A 227 17.66 22.18 -18.63
CA PHE A 227 18.60 23.09 -19.30
C PHE A 227 19.32 22.19 -20.33
N ALA A 228 19.01 22.26 -21.63
CA ALA A 228 19.41 23.28 -22.61
C ALA A 228 20.75 22.91 -23.29
N GLY A 229 20.74 22.88 -24.64
CA GLY A 229 21.92 22.76 -25.48
C GLY A 229 22.02 21.47 -26.26
#